data_AF-A0A1H1XES8-F1
#
_entry.id   AF-A0A1H1XES8-F1
#
_cell.length_a   1.000
_cell.length_b   1.000
_cell.length_c   1.000
_cell.angle_alpha   90.00
_cell.angle_beta   90.00
_cell.angle_gamma   90.00
#
_symmetry.space_group_name_H-M   'P 1'
#
loop_
_entity.id
_entity.type
_entity.pdbx_description
1 polymer ?
#
loop_
_entity_poly.entity_id
_entity_poly.type
_entity_poly.pdbx_seq_one_letter_code
_entity_poly.pdbx_strand_id
1 'polypeptide(L)'
;MLMAVSGLGLIVSDQLGQASPPPMPVATTPPPEPAPTTPPPKQAATTPPPKPINTTGGSSRQGIASPTPDPISTQLPTTNARPVRLDIGAIDVAAPLIAVGNAPDGTIGIPPENKPYLAAWYKYSAAPGEPGRTVIVGHLDSMFSRTYTAVFYRLGALKRGQKVSVRRADGIVVEYVIDGASLQSKANFPTGQIYGKSERSELRLITCGGTYDKATGWSGNVIIYGHMVSWHHVTAPERKKPMHYDTPSR
;
A
#
# COMPACT_ATOMS: atom_id res chain seq x y z
N MET A 1 -21.63 8.90 9.25
CA MET A 1 -21.69 7.46 8.97
C MET A 1 -20.27 6.91 9.14
N LEU A 2 -20.02 6.05 10.13
CA LEU A 2 -18.71 5.44 10.39
C LEU A 2 -18.40 4.42 9.28
N MET A 3 -17.28 4.58 8.56
CA MET A 3 -16.99 3.74 7.38
C MET A 3 -15.91 2.70 7.67
N ALA A 4 -16.27 1.73 8.51
CA ALA A 4 -15.50 0.50 8.67
C ALA A 4 -15.63 -0.39 7.42
N VAL A 5 -14.67 -1.30 7.25
CA VAL A 5 -14.79 -2.37 6.25
C VAL A 5 -15.68 -3.45 6.84
N SER A 6 -16.88 -3.60 6.28
CA SER A 6 -17.81 -4.66 6.63
C SER A 6 -17.55 -5.87 5.73
N GLY A 7 -17.05 -6.95 6.31
CA GLY A 7 -17.02 -8.26 5.65
C GLY A 7 -17.75 -9.27 6.52
N LEU A 8 -18.60 -10.10 5.92
CA LEU A 8 -19.00 -11.35 6.56
C LEU A 8 -17.78 -12.27 6.54
N GLY A 9 -17.07 -12.33 7.67
CA GLY A 9 -16.17 -13.46 7.89
C GLY A 9 -17.00 -14.72 7.92
N LEU A 10 -16.60 -15.74 7.17
CA LEU A 10 -17.20 -17.06 7.22
C LEU A 10 -16.09 -18.06 7.50
N ILE A 11 -15.81 -18.26 8.79
CA ILE A 11 -15.13 -19.47 9.24
C ILE A 11 -16.22 -20.49 9.55
N VAL A 12 -16.32 -21.54 8.72
CA VAL A 12 -17.02 -22.77 9.08
C VAL A 12 -16.19 -23.45 10.17
N SER A 13 -16.44 -23.11 11.44
CA SER A 13 -15.68 -23.62 12.58
C SER A 13 -16.03 -25.07 12.94
N ASP A 14 -16.16 -25.99 11.97
CA ASP A 14 -16.37 -27.40 12.30
C ASP A 14 -15.75 -28.42 11.35
N GLN A 15 -14.77 -28.05 10.53
CA GLN A 15 -13.91 -29.05 9.89
C GLN A 15 -12.42 -28.75 10.12
N LEU A 16 -11.89 -29.55 11.03
CA LEU A 16 -10.49 -29.73 11.43
C LEU A 16 -9.48 -29.49 10.29
N GLY A 17 -8.61 -28.48 10.46
CA GLY A 17 -7.18 -28.67 10.14
C GLY A 17 -6.42 -27.76 9.16
N GLN A 18 -6.94 -26.63 8.65
CA GLN A 18 -6.30 -26.02 7.45
C GLN A 18 -5.64 -24.63 7.53
N ALA A 19 -5.79 -23.82 8.60
CA ALA A 19 -4.95 -22.62 8.75
C ALA A 19 -4.74 -22.21 10.21
N SER A 20 -3.50 -21.85 10.57
CA SER A 20 -3.19 -21.23 11.87
C SER A 20 -3.84 -19.86 11.95
N PRO A 21 -4.42 -19.45 13.10
CA PRO A 21 -5.19 -18.21 13.20
C PRO A 21 -4.44 -17.00 12.62
N PRO A 22 -5.15 -16.06 11.96
CA PRO A 22 -4.49 -14.93 11.32
C PRO A 22 -3.74 -14.11 12.37
N PRO A 23 -2.52 -13.65 12.04
CA PRO A 23 -1.74 -12.82 12.95
C PRO A 23 -2.49 -11.51 13.20
N MET A 24 -2.74 -11.20 14.47
CA MET A 24 -3.30 -9.92 14.89
C MET A 24 -2.18 -9.02 15.40
N PRO A 25 -2.15 -7.73 15.05
CA PRO A 25 -1.30 -6.80 15.78
C PRO A 25 -1.80 -6.73 17.22
N VAL A 26 -0.87 -6.48 18.16
CA VAL A 26 -1.28 -6.08 19.52
C VAL A 26 -2.19 -4.86 19.37
N ALA A 27 -3.31 -4.83 20.10
CA ALA A 27 -4.25 -3.72 20.03
C ALA A 27 -3.56 -2.42 20.46
N THR A 28 -3.03 -1.70 19.48
CA THR A 28 -2.30 -0.45 19.66
C THR A 28 -3.12 0.68 19.07
N THR A 29 -3.08 1.82 19.76
CA THR A 29 -3.52 3.09 19.20
C THR A 29 -2.79 3.31 17.87
N PRO A 30 -3.46 3.87 16.85
CA PRO A 30 -2.80 4.22 15.60
C PRO A 30 -1.50 4.98 15.86
N PRO A 31 -0.43 4.72 15.11
CA PRO A 31 0.82 5.44 15.30
C PRO A 31 0.57 6.95 15.21
N PRO A 32 1.21 7.77 16.07
CA PRO A 32 1.06 9.21 15.99
C PRO A 32 1.43 9.67 14.59
N GLU A 33 0.62 10.58 14.03
CA GLU A 33 0.94 11.20 12.75
C GLU A 33 2.32 11.86 12.89
N PRO A 34 3.30 11.49 12.05
CA PRO A 34 4.61 12.12 12.11
C PRO A 34 4.45 13.63 11.96
N ALA A 35 5.08 14.39 12.85
CA ALA A 35 5.09 15.85 12.75
C ALA A 35 5.55 16.27 11.33
N PRO A 36 4.99 17.36 10.76
CA PRO A 36 5.44 17.86 9.47
C PRO A 36 6.95 18.11 9.55
N THR A 37 7.73 17.30 8.83
CA THR A 37 9.17 17.54 8.69
C THR A 37 9.32 18.84 7.91
N THR A 38 9.77 19.88 8.60
CA THR A 38 10.17 21.13 7.96
C THR A 38 11.18 20.79 6.86
N PRO A 39 10.96 21.23 5.60
CA PRO A 39 11.97 21.07 4.57
C PRO A 39 13.28 21.70 5.05
N PRO A 40 14.46 21.11 4.75
CA PRO A 40 15.72 21.79 5.01
C PRO A 40 15.72 23.16 4.32
N PRO A 41 16.28 24.21 4.94
CA PRO A 41 16.23 25.56 4.39
C PRO A 41 16.85 25.54 2.99
N LYS A 42 16.10 26.04 1.99
CA LYS A 42 16.61 26.30 0.65
C LYS A 42 17.83 27.19 0.79
N GLN A 43 19.02 26.67 0.52
CA GLN A 43 20.20 27.51 0.32
C GLN A 43 19.90 28.45 -0.85
N ALA A 44 19.98 29.75 -0.58
CA ALA A 44 19.79 30.80 -1.56
C ALA A 44 20.83 30.64 -2.68
N ALA A 45 20.37 30.48 -3.91
CA ALA A 45 21.22 30.52 -5.08
C ALA A 45 21.70 31.96 -5.30
N THR A 46 22.99 32.21 -5.07
CA THR A 46 23.67 33.41 -5.54
C THR A 46 24.04 33.26 -7.02
N THR A 47 23.69 34.27 -7.82
CA THR A 47 23.98 34.45 -9.25
C THR A 47 25.51 34.50 -9.55
N PRO A 48 25.97 34.22 -10.79
CA PRO A 48 27.34 33.79 -11.09
C PRO A 48 28.28 34.93 -11.57
N PRO A 49 29.63 34.75 -11.50
CA PRO A 49 30.58 35.62 -12.20
C PRO A 49 30.96 35.09 -13.61
N PRO A 50 31.49 35.95 -14.51
CA PRO A 50 31.51 35.70 -15.94
C PRO A 50 32.66 34.81 -16.43
N LYS A 51 32.43 34.21 -17.60
CA LYS A 51 33.29 33.31 -18.36
C LYS A 51 34.55 34.01 -18.92
N PRO A 52 35.75 33.42 -18.82
CA PRO A 52 36.85 33.76 -19.71
C PRO A 52 36.79 32.91 -20.99
N ILE A 53 36.96 33.58 -22.12
CA ILE A 53 37.33 32.98 -23.41
C ILE A 53 38.83 32.68 -23.36
N ASN A 54 39.24 31.47 -23.73
CA ASN A 54 40.58 31.23 -24.27
C ASN A 54 40.58 30.03 -25.24
N THR A 55 41.37 30.20 -26.29
CA THR A 55 41.45 29.42 -27.52
C THR A 55 42.57 28.35 -27.45
N THR A 56 42.35 27.25 -28.17
CA THR A 56 43.35 26.30 -28.75
C THR A 56 44.04 25.28 -27.84
N GLY A 57 43.87 24.00 -28.17
CA GLY A 57 44.94 22.99 -28.07
C GLY A 57 44.57 21.62 -27.49
N GLY A 58 44.45 20.61 -28.35
CA GLY A 58 45.13 19.32 -28.16
C GLY A 58 44.50 18.21 -27.31
N SER A 59 44.11 17.14 -28.03
CA SER A 59 44.37 15.73 -27.72
C SER A 59 43.49 14.94 -26.74
N SER A 60 43.22 13.72 -27.19
CA SER A 60 42.27 12.72 -26.72
C SER A 60 42.61 12.08 -25.36
N ARG A 61 41.58 11.84 -24.56
CA ARG A 61 41.41 10.59 -23.80
C ARG A 61 39.93 10.37 -23.50
N GLN A 62 39.32 9.40 -24.18
CA GLN A 62 38.02 8.86 -23.80
C GLN A 62 38.17 8.15 -22.45
N GLY A 63 37.77 8.83 -21.37
CA GLY A 63 37.45 8.19 -20.10
C GLY A 63 36.03 7.67 -20.16
N ILE A 64 35.86 6.37 -20.00
CA ILE A 64 34.56 5.71 -19.91
C ILE A 64 33.95 6.17 -18.57
N ALA A 65 33.05 7.14 -18.63
CA ALA A 65 32.32 7.60 -17.45
C ALA A 65 31.39 6.47 -16.98
N SER A 66 31.62 5.98 -15.77
CA SER A 66 30.66 5.11 -15.07
C SER A 66 29.32 5.86 -14.95
N PRO A 67 28.17 5.20 -15.17
CA PRO A 67 26.89 5.86 -14.99
C PRO A 67 26.70 6.16 -13.50
N THR A 68 26.77 7.44 -13.15
CA THR A 68 26.28 7.94 -11.86
C THR A 68 24.78 7.59 -11.77
N PRO A 69 24.29 7.00 -10.66
CA PRO A 69 22.85 6.79 -10.49
C PRO A 69 22.14 8.14 -10.63
N ASP A 70 21.11 8.18 -11.48
CA ASP A 70 20.28 9.38 -11.62
C ASP A 70 19.74 9.79 -10.24
N PRO A 71 19.67 11.09 -9.93
CA PRO A 71 19.07 11.57 -8.69
C PRO A 71 17.63 11.06 -8.64
N ILE A 72 17.26 10.42 -7.52
CA ILE A 72 15.88 10.00 -7.24
C ILE A 72 15.03 11.27 -7.26
N SER A 73 14.33 11.52 -8.36
CA SER A 73 13.40 12.64 -8.46
C SER A 73 12.31 12.40 -7.42
N THR A 74 12.22 13.24 -6.39
CA THR A 74 11.15 13.17 -5.41
C THR A 74 9.81 13.68 -5.94
N GLN A 75 9.79 14.26 -7.15
CA GLN A 75 8.58 14.80 -7.76
C GLN A 75 7.93 13.75 -8.67
N LEU A 76 6.87 13.14 -8.14
CA LEU A 76 6.06 12.17 -8.87
C LEU A 76 5.31 12.85 -10.03
N PRO A 77 5.24 12.24 -11.22
CA PRO A 77 4.32 12.67 -12.26
C PRO A 77 2.87 12.67 -11.73
N THR A 78 2.21 13.83 -11.80
CA THR A 78 0.83 14.05 -11.33
C THR A 78 -0.16 13.56 -12.39
N THR A 79 -0.37 12.25 -12.44
CA THR A 79 -1.22 11.62 -13.45
C THR A 79 -2.49 10.96 -12.88
N ASN A 80 -2.80 11.09 -11.58
CA ASN A 80 -3.94 10.45 -10.89
C ASN A 80 -4.23 9.03 -11.42
N ALA A 81 -3.16 8.27 -11.66
CA ALA A 81 -3.28 7.00 -12.34
C ALA A 81 -3.67 5.93 -11.33
N ARG A 82 -4.74 5.21 -11.62
CA ARG A 82 -5.23 4.13 -10.77
C ARG A 82 -4.13 3.10 -10.47
N PRO A 83 -4.06 2.56 -9.25
CA PRO A 83 -3.22 1.40 -8.96
C PRO A 83 -3.76 0.14 -9.66
N VAL A 84 -2.84 -0.75 -10.01
CA VAL A 84 -3.15 -2.01 -10.70
C VAL A 84 -2.53 -3.23 -10.02
N ARG A 85 -1.56 -3.03 -9.13
CA ARG A 85 -0.90 -4.12 -8.40
C ARG A 85 -0.36 -3.67 -7.05
N LEU A 86 -0.47 -4.55 -6.07
CA LEU A 86 0.10 -4.43 -4.73
C LEU A 86 1.11 -5.56 -4.51
N ASP A 87 2.31 -5.24 -4.04
CA ASP A 87 3.30 -6.21 -3.60
C ASP A 87 3.73 -5.94 -2.15
N ILE A 88 3.75 -7.00 -1.34
CA ILE A 88 4.22 -6.95 0.05
C ILE A 88 5.05 -8.20 0.33
N GLY A 89 6.35 -8.11 0.04
CA GLY A 89 7.25 -9.28 0.12
C GLY A 89 7.32 -9.90 1.52
N ALA A 90 7.21 -9.10 2.58
CA ALA A 90 7.31 -9.57 3.96
C ALA A 90 6.20 -10.56 4.38
N ILE A 91 5.08 -10.57 3.67
CA ILE A 91 3.92 -11.45 3.94
C ILE A 91 3.48 -12.23 2.70
N ASP A 92 4.31 -12.24 1.66
CA ASP A 92 4.09 -12.95 0.40
C ASP A 92 2.80 -12.53 -0.35
N VAL A 93 2.52 -11.23 -0.37
CA VAL A 93 1.41 -10.68 -1.16
C VAL A 93 1.92 -10.18 -2.50
N ALA A 94 1.29 -10.64 -3.58
CA ALA A 94 1.41 -10.06 -4.92
C ALA A 94 0.04 -10.13 -5.61
N ALA A 95 -0.73 -9.04 -5.51
CA ALA A 95 -2.15 -9.03 -5.81
C ALA A 95 -2.52 -8.03 -6.91
N PRO A 96 -3.48 -8.36 -7.80
CA PRO A 96 -4.11 -7.37 -8.66
C PRO A 96 -4.95 -6.40 -7.83
N LEU A 97 -4.96 -5.14 -8.24
CA LEU A 97 -5.81 -4.11 -7.66
C LEU A 97 -6.94 -3.72 -8.62
N ILE A 98 -8.17 -3.72 -8.09
CA ILE A 98 -9.34 -3.13 -8.74
C ILE A 98 -9.71 -1.82 -8.05
N ALA A 99 -10.54 -1.00 -8.69
CA ALA A 99 -11.10 0.19 -8.08
C ALA A 99 -12.50 -0.11 -7.50
N VAL A 100 -12.78 0.41 -6.32
CA VAL A 100 -14.09 0.34 -5.66
C VAL A 100 -14.55 1.72 -5.24
N GLY A 101 -15.87 1.96 -5.30
CA GLY A 101 -16.52 3.15 -4.76
C GLY A 101 -17.14 2.86 -3.41
N ASN A 102 -18.28 3.47 -3.13
CA ASN A 102 -19.09 3.15 -1.98
C ASN A 102 -19.99 1.94 -2.29
N ALA A 103 -20.23 1.11 -1.28
CA ALA A 103 -21.26 0.08 -1.28
C ALA A 103 -22.66 0.73 -1.11
N PRO A 104 -23.75 -0.01 -1.39
CA PRO A 104 -25.12 0.51 -1.29
C PRO A 104 -25.50 1.01 0.12
N ASP A 105 -24.91 0.44 1.16
CA ASP A 105 -25.09 0.84 2.56
C ASP A 105 -24.25 2.08 2.95
N GLY A 106 -23.57 2.68 1.97
CA GLY A 106 -22.71 3.84 2.13
C GLY A 106 -21.29 3.52 2.58
N THR A 107 -20.98 2.29 2.98
CA THR A 107 -19.61 1.89 3.38
C THR A 107 -18.65 1.87 2.19
N ILE A 108 -17.36 1.65 2.44
CA ILE A 108 -16.38 1.39 1.38
C ILE A 108 -16.70 0.06 0.68
N GLY A 109 -16.69 0.06 -0.65
CA GLY A 109 -16.80 -1.18 -1.42
C GLY A 109 -15.60 -2.10 -1.16
N ILE A 110 -15.82 -3.41 -1.23
CA ILE A 110 -14.80 -4.43 -1.00
C ILE A 110 -14.59 -5.29 -2.26
N PRO A 111 -13.47 -6.03 -2.39
CA PRO A 111 -13.28 -6.95 -3.49
C PRO A 111 -14.39 -8.02 -3.52
N PRO A 112 -14.72 -8.61 -4.69
CA PRO A 112 -15.63 -9.74 -4.77
C PRO A 112 -15.16 -10.91 -3.88
N GLU A 113 -16.06 -11.48 -3.08
CA GLU A 113 -15.74 -12.58 -2.15
C GLU A 113 -15.22 -13.83 -2.85
N ASN A 114 -15.73 -14.10 -4.06
CA ASN A 114 -15.30 -15.22 -4.90
C ASN A 114 -13.95 -15.01 -5.59
N LYS A 115 -13.26 -13.89 -5.32
CA LYS A 115 -11.92 -13.59 -5.82
C LYS A 115 -11.00 -13.24 -4.65
N PRO A 116 -10.67 -14.22 -3.79
CA PRO A 116 -9.90 -14.00 -2.56
C PRO A 116 -8.50 -13.41 -2.78
N TYR A 117 -7.99 -13.50 -4.00
CA TYR A 117 -6.68 -12.96 -4.41
C TYR A 117 -6.70 -11.47 -4.77
N LEU A 118 -7.89 -10.84 -4.89
CA LEU A 118 -8.01 -9.43 -5.23
C LEU A 118 -7.93 -8.53 -3.99
N ALA A 119 -7.21 -7.43 -4.13
CA ALA A 119 -7.37 -6.27 -3.27
C ALA A 119 -8.03 -5.13 -4.07
N ALA A 120 -8.60 -4.16 -3.36
CA ALA A 120 -9.33 -3.06 -3.98
C ALA A 120 -8.86 -1.72 -3.43
N TRP A 121 -8.56 -0.78 -4.33
CA TRP A 121 -8.30 0.61 -4.01
C TRP A 121 -9.60 1.41 -3.98
N TYR A 122 -9.79 2.21 -2.94
CA TYR A 122 -10.93 3.12 -2.84
C TYR A 122 -10.72 4.33 -3.73
N LYS A 123 -11.53 4.46 -4.79
CA LYS A 123 -11.32 5.47 -5.85
C LYS A 123 -11.50 6.93 -5.39
N TYR A 124 -12.08 7.15 -4.20
CA TYR A 124 -12.22 8.46 -3.58
C TYR A 124 -11.10 8.77 -2.58
N SER A 125 -10.16 7.84 -2.40
CA SER A 125 -8.90 8.05 -1.69
C SER A 125 -7.82 8.56 -2.66
N ALA A 126 -6.68 9.04 -2.15
CA ALA A 126 -5.60 9.54 -3.00
C ALA A 126 -5.04 8.42 -3.89
N ALA A 127 -4.68 8.76 -5.13
CA ALA A 127 -3.90 7.84 -5.96
C ALA A 127 -2.52 7.63 -5.32
N PRO A 128 -1.91 6.44 -5.49
CA PRO A 128 -0.62 6.15 -4.89
C PRO A 128 0.44 7.19 -5.28
N GLY A 129 1.13 7.70 -4.27
CA GLY A 129 2.19 8.68 -4.38
C GLY A 129 1.72 10.13 -4.47
N GLU A 130 0.42 10.39 -4.62
CA GLU A 130 -0.13 11.74 -4.51
C GLU A 130 -0.32 12.14 -3.04
N PRO A 131 -0.31 13.46 -2.72
CA PRO A 131 -0.68 13.94 -1.39
C PRO A 131 -2.06 13.44 -0.97
N GLY A 132 -2.15 12.93 0.25
CA GLY A 132 -3.36 12.34 0.81
C GLY A 132 -3.15 10.87 1.20
N ARG A 133 -4.26 10.21 1.51
CA ARG A 133 -4.25 8.81 1.98
C ARG A 133 -4.78 7.91 0.88
N THR A 134 -3.95 6.98 0.43
CA THR A 134 -4.34 5.88 -0.44
C THR A 134 -4.89 4.74 0.42
N VAL A 135 -6.16 4.38 0.20
CA VAL A 135 -6.84 3.32 0.97
C VAL A 135 -7.01 2.09 0.10
N ILE A 136 -6.46 0.96 0.55
CA ILE A 136 -6.59 -0.34 -0.09
C ILE A 136 -7.18 -1.35 0.90
N VAL A 137 -8.21 -2.06 0.46
CA VAL A 137 -8.94 -3.05 1.26
C VAL A 137 -8.84 -4.43 0.64
N GLY A 138 -8.89 -5.46 1.48
CA GLY A 138 -8.81 -6.85 1.05
C GLY A 138 -9.39 -7.80 2.08
N HIS A 139 -9.88 -8.95 1.62
CA HIS A 139 -10.43 -9.98 2.49
C HIS A 139 -9.35 -10.60 3.37
N LEU A 140 -9.72 -10.94 4.60
CA LEU A 140 -8.86 -11.66 5.54
C LEU A 140 -8.88 -13.14 5.19
N ASP A 141 -10.06 -13.73 5.17
CA ASP A 141 -10.37 -15.13 4.90
C ASP A 141 -11.32 -15.28 3.71
N SER A 142 -11.47 -16.50 3.19
CA SER A 142 -12.44 -16.80 2.14
C SER A 142 -12.70 -18.29 1.99
N MET A 143 -13.97 -18.66 1.90
CA MET A 143 -14.39 -20.03 1.55
C MET A 143 -14.05 -20.42 0.09
N PHE A 144 -13.72 -19.44 -0.76
CA PHE A 144 -13.35 -19.66 -2.15
C PHE A 144 -11.85 -19.95 -2.32
N SER A 145 -11.13 -20.15 -1.22
CA SER A 145 -9.73 -20.57 -1.18
C SER A 145 -9.58 -21.93 -0.52
N ARG A 146 -8.67 -22.77 -1.04
CA ARG A 146 -8.39 -24.12 -0.47
C ARG A 146 -7.92 -24.06 0.98
N THR A 147 -7.13 -23.05 1.32
CA THR A 147 -6.58 -22.82 2.65
C THR A 147 -7.48 -21.95 3.53
N TYR A 148 -8.67 -21.58 3.05
CA TYR A 148 -9.58 -20.63 3.71
C TYR A 148 -9.00 -19.24 3.98
N THR A 149 -7.85 -18.92 3.38
CA THR A 149 -7.22 -17.60 3.47
C THR A 149 -7.67 -16.67 2.34
N ALA A 150 -7.40 -15.38 2.46
CA ALA A 150 -7.49 -14.43 1.36
C ALA A 150 -6.25 -13.50 1.32
N VAL A 151 -6.24 -12.54 0.39
CA VAL A 151 -5.09 -11.68 0.07
C VAL A 151 -4.46 -11.02 1.30
N PHE A 152 -5.25 -10.66 2.31
CA PHE A 152 -4.78 -9.97 3.51
C PHE A 152 -4.77 -10.84 4.77
N TYR A 153 -4.84 -12.17 4.64
CA TYR A 153 -4.78 -13.10 5.77
C TYR A 153 -3.61 -12.82 6.73
N ARG A 154 -2.44 -12.51 6.17
CA ARG A 154 -1.20 -12.25 6.94
C ARG A 154 -0.94 -10.78 7.21
N LEU A 155 -1.89 -9.88 6.92
CA LEU A 155 -1.66 -8.43 6.97
C LEU A 155 -1.22 -7.96 8.36
N GLY A 156 -1.81 -8.53 9.43
CA GLY A 156 -1.45 -8.18 10.81
C GLY A 156 -0.06 -8.64 11.26
N ALA A 157 0.67 -9.42 10.45
CA ALA A 157 2.08 -9.74 10.72
C ALA A 157 3.06 -8.66 10.24
N LEU A 158 2.59 -7.62 9.53
CA LEU A 158 3.45 -6.54 9.06
C LEU A 158 4.02 -5.73 10.22
N LYS A 159 5.32 -5.44 10.11
CA LYS A 159 6.10 -4.71 11.12
C LYS A 159 6.57 -3.38 10.55
N ARG A 160 6.77 -2.41 11.45
CA ARG A 160 7.38 -1.12 11.13
C ARG A 160 8.70 -1.31 10.37
N GLY A 161 8.95 -0.48 9.36
CA GLY A 161 10.15 -0.53 8.52
C GLY A 161 10.06 -1.49 7.32
N GLN A 162 9.07 -2.38 7.26
CA GLN A 162 8.84 -3.22 6.09
C GLN A 162 8.30 -2.39 4.92
N LYS A 163 8.55 -2.84 3.69
CA LYS A 163 8.16 -2.13 2.47
C LYS A 163 6.90 -2.70 1.83
N VAL A 164 6.14 -1.81 1.22
CA VAL A 164 4.99 -2.11 0.37
C VAL A 164 5.19 -1.35 -0.94
N SER A 165 5.00 -2.02 -2.08
CA SER A 165 5.03 -1.34 -3.37
C SER A 165 3.67 -1.40 -4.05
N VAL A 166 3.28 -0.26 -4.62
CA VAL A 166 2.02 -0.10 -5.34
C VAL A 166 2.32 0.36 -6.75
N ARG A 167 2.00 -0.49 -7.73
CA ARG A 167 2.18 -0.17 -9.14
C ARG A 167 0.92 0.45 -9.72
N ARG A 168 1.11 1.55 -10.43
CA ARG A 168 0.10 2.34 -11.15
C ARG A 168 0.00 1.92 -12.60
N ALA A 169 -1.14 2.24 -13.22
CA ALA A 169 -1.43 1.91 -14.62
C ALA A 169 -0.52 2.62 -15.64
N ASP A 170 0.05 3.77 -15.27
CA ASP A 170 1.01 4.53 -16.06
C ASP A 170 2.45 3.99 -15.96
N GLY A 171 2.66 2.89 -15.24
CA GLY A 171 3.96 2.27 -15.08
C GLY A 171 4.79 2.85 -13.95
N ILE A 172 4.28 3.77 -13.14
CA ILE A 172 4.95 4.18 -11.91
C ILE A 172 4.76 3.12 -10.82
N VAL A 173 5.81 2.86 -10.04
CA VAL A 173 5.78 2.07 -8.80
C VAL A 173 6.08 3.01 -7.65
N VAL A 174 5.19 3.04 -6.66
CA VAL A 174 5.34 3.85 -5.45
C VAL A 174 5.73 2.93 -4.31
N GLU A 175 6.82 3.26 -3.63
CA GLU A 175 7.35 2.52 -2.48
C GLU A 175 6.93 3.22 -1.19
N TYR A 176 6.31 2.45 -0.31
CA TYR A 176 5.90 2.85 1.03
C TYR A 176 6.69 2.08 2.08
N VAL A 177 6.97 2.72 3.20
CA VAL A 177 7.45 2.06 4.41
C VAL A 177 6.35 2.01 5.46
N ILE A 178 6.22 0.87 6.14
CA ILE A 178 5.23 0.68 7.22
C ILE A 178 5.66 1.45 8.46
N ASP A 179 4.74 2.25 8.99
CA ASP A 179 4.89 2.99 10.25
C ASP A 179 4.41 2.18 11.45
N GLY A 180 3.39 1.36 11.25
CA GLY A 180 2.81 0.52 12.29
C GLY A 180 1.51 -0.16 11.85
N ALA A 181 0.94 -0.92 12.78
CA ALA A 181 -0.31 -1.63 12.63
C ALA A 181 -1.22 -1.33 13.83
N SER A 182 -2.53 -1.39 13.63
CA SER A 182 -3.51 -1.32 14.71
C SER A 182 -4.65 -2.31 14.47
N LEU A 183 -5.25 -2.79 15.56
CA LEU A 183 -6.52 -3.50 15.54
C LEU A 183 -7.58 -2.57 16.12
N GLN A 184 -8.61 -2.26 15.33
CA GLN A 184 -9.67 -1.33 15.70
C GLN A 184 -11.02 -2.04 15.69
N SER A 185 -11.78 -1.95 16.78
CA SER A 185 -13.16 -2.43 16.80
C SER A 185 -14.00 -1.66 15.77
N LYS A 186 -15.02 -2.29 15.19
CA LYS A 186 -15.95 -1.64 14.25
C LYS A 186 -16.58 -0.35 14.83
N ALA A 187 -16.87 -0.34 16.13
CA ALA A 187 -17.46 0.81 16.83
C ALA A 187 -16.52 2.02 16.95
N ASN A 188 -15.20 1.80 16.98
CA ASN A 188 -14.19 2.85 17.17
C ASN A 188 -13.34 3.06 15.92
N PHE A 189 -13.90 2.76 14.74
CA PHE A 189 -13.15 2.84 13.49
C PHE A 189 -12.64 4.27 13.25
N PRO A 190 -11.32 4.49 13.09
CA PRO A 190 -10.70 5.81 13.11
C PRO A 190 -10.86 6.55 11.77
N THR A 191 -12.10 6.83 11.37
CA THR A 191 -12.50 7.41 10.07
C THR A 191 -11.62 8.59 9.66
N GLY A 192 -11.36 9.52 10.60
CA GLY A 192 -10.53 10.70 10.35
C GLY A 192 -9.07 10.40 10.00
N GLN A 193 -8.49 9.30 10.50
CA GLN A 193 -7.12 8.88 10.19
C GLN A 193 -7.03 8.00 8.94
N ILE A 194 -8.14 7.42 8.51
CA ILE A 194 -8.22 6.58 7.30
C ILE A 194 -8.52 7.43 6.08
N TYR A 195 -9.53 8.28 6.16
CA TYR A 195 -10.06 9.03 5.01
C TYR A 195 -9.80 10.53 5.08
N GLY A 196 -9.31 11.05 6.22
CA GLY A 196 -8.99 12.47 6.35
C GLY A 196 -7.84 12.91 5.44
N LYS A 197 -7.69 14.22 5.30
CA LYS A 197 -6.63 14.84 4.49
C LYS A 197 -5.24 14.55 5.06
N SER A 198 -4.25 14.56 4.18
CA SER A 198 -2.83 14.51 4.51
C SER A 198 -2.07 15.28 3.44
N GLU A 199 -1.07 16.07 3.83
CA GLU A 199 -0.16 16.76 2.90
C GLU A 199 0.92 15.81 2.34
N ARG A 200 1.10 14.65 2.97
CA ARG A 200 2.04 13.60 2.55
C ARG A 200 1.30 12.50 1.81
N SER A 201 2.02 11.73 0.98
CA SER A 201 1.47 10.50 0.44
C SER A 201 1.55 9.38 1.47
N GLU A 202 0.39 8.95 1.95
CA GLU A 202 0.23 7.95 2.99
C GLU A 202 -0.55 6.74 2.48
N LEU A 203 -0.27 5.57 3.05
CA LEU A 203 -0.93 4.31 2.75
C LEU A 203 -1.76 3.82 3.93
N ARG A 204 -2.95 3.28 3.63
CA ARG A 204 -3.79 2.50 4.54
C ARG A 204 -4.11 1.17 3.89
N LEU A 205 -3.67 0.06 4.50
CA LEU A 205 -4.11 -1.27 4.13
C LEU A 205 -5.07 -1.78 5.20
N ILE A 206 -6.24 -2.27 4.80
CA ILE A 206 -7.31 -2.62 5.74
C ILE A 206 -7.88 -3.99 5.43
N THR A 207 -8.07 -4.79 6.47
CA THR A 207 -8.79 -6.06 6.40
C THR A 207 -9.63 -6.29 7.66
N CYS A 208 -10.49 -7.31 7.66
CA CYS A 208 -11.21 -7.74 8.86
C CYS A 208 -10.22 -8.24 9.94
N GLY A 209 -10.61 -8.21 11.20
CA GLY A 209 -9.76 -8.71 12.28
C GLY A 209 -10.46 -8.74 13.64
N GLY A 210 -9.67 -9.01 14.68
CA GLY A 210 -10.17 -9.15 16.04
C GLY A 210 -10.70 -10.55 16.30
N THR A 211 -11.72 -10.67 17.12
CA THR A 211 -12.38 -11.95 17.41
C THR A 211 -13.43 -12.26 16.35
N TYR A 212 -13.53 -13.54 15.99
CA TYR A 212 -14.59 -14.02 15.10
C TYR A 212 -15.78 -14.54 15.91
N ASP A 213 -16.99 -14.14 15.52
CA ASP A 213 -18.24 -14.68 16.00
C ASP A 213 -19.12 -15.09 14.81
N LYS A 214 -19.82 -16.23 14.90
CA LYS A 214 -20.61 -16.77 13.78
C LYS A 214 -21.81 -15.90 13.43
N ALA A 215 -22.38 -15.18 14.40
CA ALA A 215 -23.57 -14.36 14.18
C ALA A 215 -23.22 -12.96 13.67
N THR A 216 -22.08 -12.41 14.10
CA THR A 216 -21.71 -11.00 13.88
C THR A 216 -20.45 -10.82 13.01
N GLY A 217 -19.76 -11.92 12.70
CA GLY A 217 -18.51 -11.93 11.94
C GLY A 217 -17.32 -11.45 12.77
N TRP A 218 -16.33 -10.86 12.09
CA TRP A 218 -15.16 -10.26 12.73
C TRP A 218 -15.53 -9.00 13.52
N SER A 219 -15.01 -8.87 14.74
CA SER A 219 -15.34 -7.74 15.63
C SER A 219 -14.64 -6.42 15.29
N GLY A 220 -13.63 -6.45 14.42
CA GLY A 220 -12.85 -5.27 14.08
C GLY A 220 -12.16 -5.34 12.72
N ASN A 221 -11.21 -4.42 12.55
CA ASN A 221 -10.35 -4.32 11.37
C ASN A 221 -8.89 -4.20 11.79
N VAL A 222 -8.02 -4.89 11.06
CA VAL A 222 -6.58 -4.62 11.09
C VAL A 222 -6.29 -3.51 10.09
N ILE A 223 -5.53 -2.50 10.55
CA ILE A 223 -5.16 -1.34 9.76
C ILE A 223 -3.64 -1.20 9.77
N ILE A 224 -3.03 -1.16 8.59
CA ILE A 224 -1.61 -0.90 8.42
C ILE A 224 -1.43 0.53 7.93
N TYR A 225 -0.50 1.24 8.54
CA TYR A 225 -0.15 2.62 8.23
C TYR A 225 1.22 2.66 7.58
N GLY A 226 1.38 3.48 6.56
CA GLY A 226 2.69 3.75 5.97
C GLY A 226 2.74 5.09 5.28
N HIS A 227 3.95 5.50 4.91
CA HIS A 227 4.22 6.70 4.13
C HIS A 227 5.15 6.40 2.96
N MET A 228 5.00 7.18 1.89
CA MET A 228 5.83 7.06 0.71
C MET A 228 7.28 7.42 1.03
N VAL A 229 8.22 6.64 0.52
CA VAL A 229 9.66 6.87 0.65
C VAL A 229 10.36 7.08 -0.70
N SER A 230 9.84 6.49 -1.77
CA SER A 230 10.40 6.64 -3.12
C SER A 230 9.40 6.21 -4.19
N TRP A 231 9.77 6.42 -5.45
CA TRP A 231 9.09 5.84 -6.60
C TRP A 231 10.08 5.56 -7.72
N HIS A 232 9.67 4.74 -8.67
CA HIS A 232 10.42 4.44 -9.90
C HIS A 232 9.47 4.06 -11.03
N HIS A 233 9.97 4.05 -12.27
CA HIS A 233 9.25 3.38 -13.34
C HIS A 233 9.41 1.87 -13.23
N VAL A 234 8.32 1.16 -13.44
CA VAL A 234 8.30 -0.30 -13.44
C VAL A 234 9.32 -0.84 -14.42
N THR A 235 10.17 -1.70 -13.92
CA THR A 235 11.22 -2.37 -14.69
C THR A 235 10.64 -3.55 -15.48
N ALA A 236 11.39 -4.04 -16.47
CA ALA A 236 10.99 -5.23 -17.22
C ALA A 236 10.82 -6.49 -16.34
N PRO A 237 11.69 -6.76 -15.35
CA PRO A 237 11.48 -7.84 -14.39
C PRO A 237 10.20 -7.70 -13.56
N GLU A 238 9.92 -6.49 -13.04
CA GLU A 238 8.72 -6.26 -12.23
C GLU A 238 7.42 -6.41 -13.03
N ARG A 239 7.42 -6.03 -14.31
CA ARG A 239 6.28 -6.29 -15.21
C ARG A 239 5.99 -7.79 -15.38
N LYS A 240 7.04 -8.62 -15.35
CA LYS A 240 6.95 -10.07 -15.51
C LYS A 240 6.75 -10.82 -14.18
N LYS A 241 6.86 -10.14 -13.03
CA LYS A 241 6.70 -10.77 -11.72
C LYS A 241 5.31 -11.41 -11.63
N PRO A 242 5.22 -12.72 -11.35
CA PRO A 242 3.92 -13.37 -11.24
C PRO A 242 3.10 -12.75 -10.10
N MET A 243 1.78 -12.84 -10.20
CA MET A 243 0.93 -12.66 -9.03
C MET A 243 1.12 -13.91 -8.15
N HIS A 244 1.16 -13.73 -6.83
CA HIS A 244 1.12 -14.85 -5.90
C HIS A 244 -0.28 -14.92 -5.32
N TYR A 245 -1.02 -15.91 -5.80
CA TYR A 245 -2.05 -16.55 -5.01
C TYR A 245 -2.21 -17.99 -5.48
N ASP A 246 -2.51 -18.86 -4.53
CA ASP A 246 -2.80 -20.28 -4.64
C ASP A 246 -3.90 -20.51 -5.70
N THR A 247 -3.48 -20.59 -6.97
CA THR A 247 -4.38 -20.84 -8.09
C THR A 247 -4.40 -22.36 -8.27
N PRO A 248 -5.57 -23.01 -8.31
CA PRO A 248 -5.62 -24.40 -8.75
C PRO A 248 -4.88 -24.53 -10.08
N SER A 249 -3.87 -25.40 -10.16
CA SER A 249 -3.66 -26.12 -11.41
C SER A 249 -4.99 -26.78 -11.76
N ARG A 250 -5.44 -26.58 -13.00
CA ARG A 250 -6.60 -27.28 -13.56
C ARG A 250 -6.49 -28.79 -13.34
#